data_AF-A0A174DKR2-F1
#
_entry.id   AF-A0A174DKR2-F1
#
_cell.length_a   1.000
_cell.length_b   1.000
_cell.length_c   1.000
_cell.angle_alpha   90.00
_cell.angle_beta   90.00
_cell.angle_gamma   90.00
#
_symmetry.space_group_name_H-M   'P 1'
#
loop_
_entity.id
_entity.type
_entity.pdbx_description
1 polymer ?
#
loop_
_entity_poly.entity_id
_entity_poly.type
_entity_poly.pdbx_seq_one_letter_code
_entity_poly.pdbx_strand_id
1 'polypeptide(L)'
;MTAYEELLEFGGERIFDFLKNARLHESQFKYSEFNEVCYKKMYIENNQDSIKTVKELKEEIPELKDTCKGCGSYFMNPRNKSIKGLDVQFGRLLEDVIIDFLKTKYKLNVTHGDNSNKKYPDCMLLSGDKGILAYFEVKYHGAPFISAINKIGRYCYEGKGIVLFVFNKPKDIFIARSESFVG
;
A
#
# COMPACT_ATOMS: atom_id res chain seq x y z
N MET A 1 -3.90 17.42 -5.68
CA MET A 1 -4.58 16.17 -5.33
C MET A 1 -3.95 15.06 -6.13
N THR A 2 -3.28 14.15 -5.43
CA THR A 2 -2.69 12.92 -5.95
C THR A 2 -3.80 11.91 -6.25
N ALA A 3 -3.52 10.91 -7.07
CA ALA A 3 -4.49 9.85 -7.33
C ALA A 3 -4.83 9.02 -6.08
N TYR A 4 -3.94 8.99 -5.08
CA TYR A 4 -4.24 8.37 -3.79
C TYR A 4 -5.26 9.20 -2.99
N GLU A 5 -5.12 10.52 -2.96
CA GLU A 5 -6.13 11.40 -2.35
C GLU A 5 -7.49 11.26 -3.04
N GLU A 6 -7.51 11.21 -4.39
CA GLU A 6 -8.75 10.98 -5.15
C GLU A 6 -9.37 9.60 -4.88
N LEU A 7 -8.55 8.55 -4.72
CA LEU A 7 -9.00 7.21 -4.36
C LEU A 7 -9.63 7.19 -2.96
N LEU A 8 -9.02 7.89 -2.01
CA LEU A 8 -9.55 8.00 -0.64
C LEU A 8 -10.86 8.77 -0.62
N GLU A 9 -11.01 9.82 -1.42
CA GLU A 9 -12.28 10.54 -1.57
C GLU A 9 -13.35 9.63 -2.21
N PHE A 10 -13.00 8.91 -3.27
CA PHE A 10 -13.91 8.02 -3.99
C PHE A 10 -14.38 6.80 -3.15
N GLY A 11 -13.47 6.22 -2.36
CA GLY A 11 -13.73 5.03 -1.55
C GLY A 11 -14.13 5.33 -0.11
N GLY A 12 -14.00 6.58 0.33
CA GLY A 12 -13.96 6.95 1.74
C GLY A 12 -15.18 6.48 2.52
N GLU A 13 -16.38 6.72 2.00
CA GLU A 13 -17.63 6.30 2.66
C GLU A 13 -17.63 4.80 2.98
N ARG A 14 -17.30 3.96 2.00
CA ARG A 14 -17.27 2.50 2.13
C ARG A 14 -16.18 2.04 3.11
N ILE A 15 -14.98 2.63 2.99
CA ILE A 15 -13.84 2.30 3.84
C ILE A 15 -14.13 2.66 5.30
N PHE A 16 -14.63 3.86 5.56
CA PHE A 16 -14.88 4.33 6.92
C PHE A 16 -16.14 3.73 7.54
N ASP A 17 -17.17 3.37 6.76
CA ASP A 17 -18.29 2.59 7.29
C ASP A 17 -17.83 1.20 7.75
N PHE A 18 -16.98 0.52 6.98
CA PHE A 18 -16.41 -0.77 7.40
C PHE A 18 -15.58 -0.63 8.68
N LEU A 19 -14.82 0.46 8.80
CA LEU A 19 -13.92 0.72 9.93
C LEU A 19 -14.56 1.49 11.09
N LYS A 20 -15.87 1.74 11.08
CA LYS A 20 -16.54 2.61 12.08
C LYS A 20 -16.35 2.17 13.54
N ASN A 21 -16.16 0.86 13.76
CA ASN A 21 -15.94 0.27 15.08
C ASN A 21 -14.45 0.01 15.38
N ALA A 22 -13.56 0.35 14.44
CA ALA A 22 -12.12 0.19 14.61
C ALA A 22 -11.50 1.50 15.12
N ARG A 23 -10.67 1.40 16.17
CA ARG A 23 -9.83 2.54 16.57
C ARG A 23 -8.68 2.65 15.58
N LEU A 24 -8.73 3.62 14.67
CA LEU A 24 -7.68 3.86 13.67
C LEU A 24 -6.51 4.67 14.26
N HIS A 25 -5.30 4.47 13.72
CA HIS A 25 -4.20 5.41 13.93
C HIS A 25 -4.45 6.69 13.15
N GLU A 26 -3.96 7.81 13.67
CA GLU A 26 -4.17 9.13 13.05
C GLU A 26 -3.60 9.26 11.63
N SER A 27 -2.63 8.41 11.27
CA SER A 27 -1.98 8.40 9.95
C SER A 27 -2.65 7.46 8.93
N GLN A 28 -3.64 6.66 9.33
CA GLN A 28 -4.30 5.74 8.40
C GLN A 28 -5.26 6.49 7.48
N PHE A 29 -5.26 6.15 6.18
CA PHE A 29 -6.14 6.74 5.16
C PHE A 29 -6.01 8.25 5.06
N LYS A 30 -4.78 8.75 5.16
CA LYS A 30 -4.44 10.16 4.96
C LYS A 30 -3.22 10.27 4.07
N TYR A 31 -3.16 11.38 3.36
CA TYR A 31 -1.98 11.80 2.61
C TYR A 31 -1.70 13.26 2.94
N SER A 32 -0.44 13.56 3.21
CA SER A 32 0.02 14.92 3.50
C SER A 32 1.40 15.14 2.89
N GLU A 33 1.91 16.36 3.02
CA GLU A 33 3.28 16.70 2.61
C GLU A 33 4.32 15.79 3.28
N PHE A 34 4.10 15.36 4.53
CA PHE A 34 4.95 14.39 5.20
C PHE A 34 5.02 13.05 4.44
N ASN A 35 3.89 12.56 3.91
CA ASN A 35 3.85 11.34 3.11
C ASN A 35 4.61 11.50 1.79
N GLU A 36 4.49 12.67 1.14
CA GLU A 36 5.23 12.98 -0.09
C GLU A 36 6.75 13.00 0.15
N VAL A 37 7.21 13.64 1.23
CA VAL A 37 8.62 13.64 1.63
C VAL A 37 9.11 12.23 1.90
N CYS A 38 8.33 11.43 2.65
CA CYS A 38 8.65 10.02 2.88
C CYS A 38 8.76 9.24 1.57
N TYR A 39 7.79 9.40 0.67
CA TYR A 39 7.78 8.70 -0.61
C TYR A 39 9.05 9.02 -1.42
N LYS A 40 9.35 10.31 -1.56
CA LYS A 40 10.53 10.78 -2.29
C LYS A 40 11.83 10.24 -1.68
N LYS A 41 12.00 10.41 -0.37
CA LYS A 41 13.24 10.05 0.32
C LYS A 41 13.46 8.54 0.45
N MET A 42 12.40 7.75 0.57
CA MET A 42 12.49 6.31 0.80
C MET A 42 12.43 5.46 -0.46
N TYR A 43 11.85 5.96 -1.57
CA TYR A 43 11.65 5.16 -2.79
C TYR A 43 12.21 5.78 -4.06
N ILE A 44 12.25 7.12 -4.17
CA ILE A 44 12.78 7.78 -5.37
C ILE A 44 14.29 8.02 -5.22
N GLU A 45 14.70 8.61 -4.10
CA GLU A 45 16.10 8.93 -3.82
C GLU A 45 16.89 7.75 -3.24
N ASN A 46 16.20 6.72 -2.78
CA ASN A 46 16.79 5.53 -2.19
C ASN A 46 16.92 4.44 -3.26
N ASN A 47 18.12 4.23 -3.77
CA ASN A 47 18.40 3.25 -4.81
C ASN A 47 19.16 2.04 -4.26
N GLN A 48 19.20 0.95 -5.03
CA GLN A 48 19.82 -0.31 -4.60
C GLN A 48 21.33 -0.19 -4.39
N ASP A 49 21.98 0.79 -5.03
CA ASP A 49 23.43 1.03 -4.93
C ASP A 49 23.80 1.90 -3.72
N SER A 50 22.83 2.59 -3.12
CA SER A 50 23.01 3.51 -2.00
C SER A 50 21.78 3.51 -1.10
N ILE A 51 21.54 2.38 -0.44
CA ILE A 51 20.40 2.20 0.46
C ILE A 51 20.60 3.02 1.75
N LYS A 52 19.71 3.98 1.99
CA LYS A 52 19.70 4.79 3.21
C LYS A 52 19.25 3.96 4.42
N THR A 53 19.98 4.09 5.51
CA THR A 53 19.65 3.51 6.82
C THR A 53 18.50 4.28 7.49
N VAL A 54 17.91 3.68 8.54
CA VAL A 54 16.79 4.30 9.27
C VAL A 54 17.26 5.57 9.94
N LYS A 55 18.51 5.56 10.39
CA LYS A 55 19.14 6.67 11.07
C LYS A 55 19.24 7.86 10.12
N GLU A 56 19.76 7.64 8.92
CA GLU A 56 19.87 8.67 7.87
C GLU A 56 18.48 9.20 7.47
N LEU A 57 17.50 8.31 7.27
CA LEU A 57 16.13 8.74 6.94
C LEU A 57 15.48 9.55 8.07
N LYS A 58 15.75 9.22 9.34
CA LYS A 58 15.24 10.00 10.50
C LYS A 58 15.93 11.34 10.67
N GLU A 59 17.15 11.48 10.16
CA GLU A 59 17.88 12.74 10.13
C GLU A 59 17.44 13.61 8.95
N GLU A 60 17.14 13.01 7.80
CA GLU A 60 16.70 13.71 6.58
C GLU A 60 15.22 14.08 6.53
N ILE A 61 14.35 13.29 7.19
CA ILE A 61 12.89 13.45 7.12
C ILE A 61 12.41 14.03 8.45
N PRO A 62 12.00 15.32 8.49
CA PRO A 62 11.37 15.91 9.66
C PRO A 62 10.20 15.06 10.14
N GLU A 63 10.01 14.98 11.46
CA GLU A 63 8.90 14.27 12.12
C GLU A 63 8.94 12.74 12.03
N LEU A 64 9.72 12.14 11.13
CA LEU A 64 9.76 10.68 10.93
C LEU A 64 10.05 9.91 12.22
N LYS A 65 10.99 10.42 13.03
CA LYS A 65 11.38 9.79 14.30
C LYS A 65 10.18 9.69 15.27
N ASP A 66 9.42 10.77 15.40
CA ASP A 66 8.29 10.86 16.32
C ASP A 66 7.08 10.08 15.80
N THR A 67 6.80 10.16 14.49
CA THR A 67 5.80 9.32 13.83
C THR A 67 6.12 7.83 14.01
N CYS A 68 7.37 7.42 13.80
CA CYS A 68 7.80 6.03 14.00
C CYS A 68 7.56 5.56 15.44
N LYS A 69 7.80 6.44 16.42
CA LYS A 69 7.56 6.14 17.84
C LYS A 69 6.06 5.94 18.12
N GLY A 70 5.22 6.84 17.61
CA GLY A 70 3.75 6.74 17.74
C GLY A 70 3.19 5.47 17.08
N CYS A 71 3.64 5.17 15.85
CA CYS A 71 3.30 3.93 15.16
C CYS A 71 3.71 2.69 15.96
N GLY A 72 4.93 2.68 16.51
CA GLY A 72 5.41 1.59 17.37
C GLY A 72 4.45 1.33 18.54
N SER A 73 4.09 2.38 19.27
CA SER A 73 3.15 2.28 20.40
C SER A 73 1.77 1.77 19.98
N TYR A 74 1.27 2.17 18.81
CA TYR A 74 -0.07 1.77 18.37
C TYR A 74 -0.12 0.36 17.74
N PHE A 75 0.83 0.00 16.87
CA PHE A 75 0.82 -1.26 16.11
C PHE A 75 1.42 -2.45 16.86
N MET A 76 2.29 -2.22 17.85
CA MET A 76 2.89 -3.31 18.64
C MET A 76 2.01 -3.76 19.81
N ASN A 77 0.95 -3.02 20.13
CA ASN A 77 -0.02 -3.46 21.11
C ASN A 77 -0.85 -4.62 20.54
N PRO A 78 -0.94 -5.77 21.23
CA PRO A 78 -1.80 -6.86 20.82
C PRO A 78 -3.23 -6.36 20.73
N ARG A 79 -3.75 -6.22 19.50
CA ARG A 79 -5.17 -5.99 19.29
C ARG A 79 -5.88 -7.26 19.77
N ASN A 80 -6.88 -7.11 20.64
CA ASN A 80 -7.73 -8.22 21.10
C ASN A 80 -8.03 -9.16 19.92
N LYS A 81 -7.93 -10.48 20.15
CA LYS A 81 -8.10 -11.57 19.16
C LYS A 81 -8.90 -11.08 17.94
N SER A 82 -8.20 -10.74 16.87
CA SER A 82 -8.83 -10.26 15.64
C SER A 82 -9.95 -11.23 15.26
N ILE A 83 -11.15 -10.70 15.01
CA ILE A 83 -12.26 -11.54 14.55
C ILE A 83 -11.83 -12.15 13.23
N LYS A 84 -11.77 -13.49 13.19
CA LYS A 84 -11.30 -14.24 12.03
C LYS A 84 -12.08 -13.82 10.78
N GLY A 85 -11.38 -13.49 9.70
CA GLY A 85 -11.97 -13.18 8.41
C GLY A 85 -12.33 -11.71 8.19
N LEU A 86 -12.27 -10.84 9.21
CA LEU A 86 -12.43 -9.39 8.98
C LEU A 86 -11.29 -8.82 8.14
N ASP A 87 -10.09 -9.35 8.28
CA ASP A 87 -8.93 -9.03 7.46
C ASP A 87 -9.16 -9.38 5.98
N VAL A 88 -9.74 -10.55 5.71
CA VAL A 88 -10.09 -10.98 4.34
C VAL A 88 -11.20 -10.10 3.75
N GLN A 89 -12.26 -9.84 4.52
CA GLN A 89 -13.36 -8.96 4.08
C GLN A 89 -12.86 -7.54 3.81
N PHE A 90 -11.96 -7.03 4.64
CA PHE A 90 -11.40 -5.71 4.46
C PHE A 90 -10.49 -5.62 3.23
N GLY A 91 -9.64 -6.63 3.02
CA GLY A 91 -8.84 -6.74 1.79
C GLY A 91 -9.71 -6.71 0.54
N ARG A 92 -10.79 -7.50 0.54
CA ARG A 92 -11.74 -7.54 -0.58
C ARG A 92 -12.42 -6.20 -0.85
N LEU A 93 -12.85 -5.52 0.21
CA LEU A 93 -13.43 -4.17 0.09
C LEU A 93 -12.46 -3.20 -0.58
N LEU A 94 -11.18 -3.23 -0.21
CA LEU A 94 -10.18 -2.34 -0.80
C LEU A 94 -9.92 -2.66 -2.27
N GLU A 95 -9.86 -3.94 -2.64
CA GLU A 95 -9.78 -4.38 -4.03
C GLU A 95 -10.98 -3.83 -4.84
N ASP A 96 -12.21 -3.99 -4.34
CA ASP A 96 -13.43 -3.50 -4.99
C ASP A 96 -13.39 -1.98 -5.20
N VAL A 97 -13.00 -1.23 -4.15
CA VAL A 97 -12.86 0.24 -4.21
C VAL A 97 -11.86 0.65 -5.30
N ILE A 98 -10.71 -0.01 -5.38
CA ILE A 98 -9.66 0.29 -6.37
C ILE A 98 -10.13 -0.05 -7.78
N ILE A 99 -10.76 -1.20 -7.98
CA ILE A 99 -11.31 -1.62 -9.28
C ILE A 99 -12.33 -0.58 -9.77
N ASP A 100 -13.26 -0.19 -8.91
CA ASP A 100 -14.30 0.79 -9.23
C ASP A 100 -13.70 2.16 -9.54
N PHE A 101 -12.69 2.59 -8.77
CA PHE A 101 -11.99 3.83 -9.02
C PHE A 101 -11.31 3.83 -10.38
N LEU A 102 -10.58 2.76 -10.72
CA LEU A 102 -9.87 2.61 -12.00
C LEU A 102 -10.84 2.60 -13.19
N LYS A 103 -11.97 1.89 -13.05
CA LYS A 103 -13.04 1.89 -14.06
C LYS A 103 -13.67 3.26 -14.23
N THR A 104 -13.96 3.95 -13.13
CA THR A 104 -14.73 5.19 -13.16
C THR A 104 -13.87 6.36 -13.60
N LYS A 105 -12.70 6.54 -12.98
CA LYS A 105 -11.78 7.66 -13.20
C LYS A 105 -10.98 7.51 -14.49
N TYR A 106 -10.40 6.34 -14.71
CA TYR A 106 -9.45 6.12 -15.81
C TYR A 106 -10.01 5.29 -16.96
N LYS A 107 -11.27 4.84 -16.87
CA LYS A 107 -11.94 4.01 -17.90
C LYS A 107 -11.17 2.73 -18.23
N LEU A 108 -10.46 2.18 -17.24
CA LEU A 108 -9.70 0.94 -17.38
C LEU A 108 -10.59 -0.26 -17.11
N ASN A 109 -10.46 -1.30 -17.93
CA ASN A 109 -11.21 -2.55 -17.73
C ASN A 109 -10.50 -3.45 -16.72
N VAL A 110 -10.74 -3.19 -15.43
CA VAL A 110 -10.10 -3.90 -14.33
C VAL A 110 -11.06 -4.91 -13.69
N THR A 111 -10.57 -6.07 -13.27
CA THR A 111 -11.36 -7.03 -12.52
C THR A 111 -10.50 -7.74 -11.49
N HIS A 112 -11.15 -8.44 -10.57
CA HIS A 112 -10.49 -9.39 -9.69
C HIS A 112 -9.72 -10.44 -10.47
N GLY A 113 -8.65 -10.92 -9.86
CA GLY A 113 -7.84 -12.04 -10.31
C GLY A 113 -8.63 -13.34 -10.40
N ASP A 114 -7.98 -14.37 -10.92
CA ASP A 114 -8.60 -15.70 -11.00
C ASP A 114 -8.70 -16.35 -9.62
N ASN A 115 -9.91 -16.31 -9.04
CA ASN A 115 -10.21 -16.92 -7.75
C ASN A 115 -10.01 -18.45 -7.71
N SER A 116 -10.02 -19.12 -8.86
CA SER A 116 -9.82 -20.57 -8.95
C SER A 116 -8.34 -20.96 -8.85
N ASN A 117 -7.45 -20.07 -9.27
CA ASN A 117 -6.00 -20.28 -9.22
C ASN A 117 -5.32 -19.20 -8.36
N LYS A 118 -5.14 -19.55 -7.08
CA LYS A 118 -4.48 -18.72 -6.05
C LYS A 118 -3.01 -18.37 -6.33
N LYS A 119 -2.44 -18.79 -7.47
CA LYS A 119 -1.12 -18.36 -7.92
C LYS A 119 -1.15 -17.01 -8.63
N TYR A 120 -2.33 -16.54 -9.04
CA TYR A 120 -2.46 -15.25 -9.71
C TYR A 120 -2.67 -14.11 -8.70
N PRO A 121 -2.18 -12.90 -9.03
CA PRO A 121 -2.38 -11.72 -8.19
C PRO A 121 -3.85 -11.34 -7.99
N ASP A 122 -4.11 -10.52 -6.96
CA ASP A 122 -5.44 -10.12 -6.50
C ASP A 122 -6.34 -9.53 -7.61
N CYS A 123 -5.77 -8.84 -8.60
CA CYS A 123 -6.49 -8.15 -9.68
C CYS A 123 -5.81 -8.30 -11.05
N MET A 124 -6.58 -8.07 -12.11
CA MET A 124 -6.11 -8.05 -13.50
C MET A 124 -6.71 -6.89 -14.31
N LEU A 125 -5.91 -6.36 -15.24
CA LEU A 125 -6.31 -5.37 -16.24
C LEU A 125 -6.51 -6.07 -17.59
N LEU A 126 -7.62 -5.79 -18.24
CA LEU A 126 -8.01 -6.37 -19.51
C LEU A 126 -7.94 -5.35 -20.66
N SER A 127 -7.62 -5.83 -21.85
CA SER A 127 -7.80 -5.10 -23.11
C SER A 127 -9.27 -5.13 -23.56
N GLY A 128 -9.60 -4.36 -24.60
CA GLY A 128 -10.95 -4.28 -25.15
C GLY A 128 -11.48 -5.62 -25.69
N ASP A 129 -10.59 -6.47 -26.18
CA ASP A 129 -10.87 -7.85 -26.62
C ASP A 129 -10.86 -8.88 -25.46
N LYS A 130 -10.75 -8.40 -24.21
CA LYS A 130 -10.67 -9.20 -22.98
C LYS A 130 -9.38 -10.03 -22.83
N GLY A 131 -8.35 -9.75 -23.63
CA GLY A 131 -6.99 -10.22 -23.33
C GLY A 131 -6.47 -9.63 -22.01
N ILE A 132 -5.60 -10.35 -21.31
CA ILE A 132 -5.01 -9.86 -20.05
C ILE A 132 -3.78 -9.00 -20.38
N LEU A 133 -3.82 -7.73 -19.99
CA LEU A 133 -2.72 -6.79 -20.18
C LEU A 133 -1.74 -6.80 -19.01
N ALA A 134 -2.26 -6.92 -17.79
CA ALA A 134 -1.45 -6.93 -16.58
C ALA A 134 -2.17 -7.61 -15.42
N TYR A 135 -1.39 -8.12 -14.47
CA TYR A 135 -1.85 -8.48 -13.14
C TYR A 135 -1.26 -7.52 -12.11
N PHE A 136 -1.99 -7.26 -11.03
CA PHE A 136 -1.48 -6.49 -9.91
C PHE A 136 -2.03 -6.99 -8.58
N GLU A 137 -1.23 -6.80 -7.54
CA GLU A 137 -1.53 -7.20 -6.17
C GLU A 137 -1.97 -5.97 -5.36
N VAL A 138 -2.97 -6.12 -4.51
CA VAL A 138 -3.43 -5.05 -3.63
C VAL A 138 -2.99 -5.37 -2.20
N LYS A 139 -2.18 -4.49 -1.63
CA LYS A 139 -1.74 -4.61 -0.23
C LYS A 139 -1.92 -3.29 0.49
N TYR A 140 -2.66 -3.33 1.58
CA TYR A 140 -2.80 -2.19 2.48
C TYR A 140 -1.96 -2.40 3.74
N HIS A 141 -1.06 -1.47 3.98
CA HIS A 141 -0.22 -1.45 5.17
C HIS A 141 -0.49 -0.18 5.97
N GLY A 142 -1.23 -0.32 7.07
CA GLY A 142 -1.41 0.77 8.04
C GLY A 142 -0.16 1.01 8.90
N ALA A 143 0.68 -0.01 9.06
CA ALA A 143 1.89 0.03 9.88
C ALA A 143 3.16 0.03 9.01
N PRO A 144 4.20 0.79 9.37
CA PRO A 144 5.54 0.45 8.92
C PRO A 144 5.89 -0.95 9.47
N PHE A 145 6.71 -1.75 8.75
CA PHE A 145 7.10 -3.11 9.18
C PHE A 145 7.99 -3.10 10.45
N ILE A 146 7.46 -2.68 11.60
CA ILE A 146 8.18 -2.38 12.86
C ILE A 146 9.04 -3.56 13.38
N SER A 147 8.78 -4.79 12.92
CA SER A 147 9.56 -5.98 13.27
C SER A 147 10.45 -6.54 12.15
N ALA A 148 10.48 -5.94 10.95
CA ALA A 148 11.28 -6.45 9.83
C ALA A 148 12.76 -6.57 10.20
N ILE A 149 13.30 -5.58 10.91
CA ILE A 149 14.71 -5.60 11.32
C ILE A 149 15.02 -6.79 12.23
N ASN A 150 14.11 -7.09 13.16
CA ASN A 150 14.29 -8.18 14.12
C ASN A 150 14.00 -9.56 13.53
N LYS A 151 13.14 -9.66 12.50
CA LYS A 151 12.71 -10.93 11.93
C LYS A 151 13.51 -11.36 10.71
N ILE A 152 13.91 -10.40 9.87
CA ILE A 152 14.54 -10.66 8.56
C ILE A 152 15.80 -9.82 8.34
N GLY A 153 16.27 -9.10 9.36
CA GLY A 153 17.48 -8.28 9.26
C GLY A 153 17.37 -7.10 8.29
N ARG A 154 16.15 -6.72 7.88
CA ARG A 154 15.89 -5.65 6.90
C ARG A 154 15.02 -4.57 7.51
N TYR A 155 15.28 -3.31 7.20
CA TYR A 155 14.42 -2.22 7.63
C TYR A 155 13.12 -2.17 6.82
N CYS A 156 12.11 -1.51 7.40
CA CYS A 156 10.72 -1.56 6.91
C CYS A 156 10.53 -1.12 5.45
N TYR A 157 11.41 -0.27 4.96
CA TYR A 157 11.41 0.29 3.61
C TYR A 157 12.51 -0.34 2.71
N GLU A 158 13.33 -1.24 3.27
CA GLU A 158 14.30 -2.06 2.50
C GLU A 158 13.66 -3.33 1.93
N GLY A 159 12.49 -3.71 2.44
CA GLY A 159 11.63 -4.69 1.79
C GLY A 159 11.09 -4.12 0.49
N LYS A 160 11.38 -4.77 -0.64
CA LYS A 160 10.76 -4.54 -1.96
C LYS A 160 9.25 -4.89 -1.93
N GLY A 161 8.48 -4.14 -1.16
CA GLY A 161 7.10 -4.48 -0.84
C GLY A 161 6.38 -3.37 -0.10
N ILE A 162 6.36 -2.17 -0.67
CA ILE A 162 5.35 -1.17 -0.36
C ILE A 162 4.74 -0.76 -1.71
N VAL A 163 3.61 -1.39 -2.05
CA VAL A 163 2.72 -0.89 -3.10
C VAL A 163 1.89 0.20 -2.45
N LEU A 164 2.47 1.39 -2.35
CA LEU A 164 1.70 2.62 -2.32
C LEU A 164 1.32 2.90 -3.78
N PHE A 165 0.02 3.02 -4.07
CA PHE A 165 -0.40 3.39 -5.41
C PHE A 165 0.17 4.78 -5.76
N VAL A 166 1.19 4.81 -6.63
CA VAL A 166 1.67 6.04 -7.24
C VAL A 166 1.25 6.02 -8.70
N PHE A 167 0.10 6.61 -8.98
CA PHE A 167 -0.34 6.84 -10.35
C PHE A 167 0.27 8.16 -10.84
N ASN A 168 1.05 8.10 -11.92
CA ASN A 168 1.57 9.30 -12.55
C ASN A 168 1.29 9.29 -14.06
N LYS A 169 0.19 9.95 -14.47
CA LYS A 169 -0.18 10.34 -15.85
C LYS A 169 -0.19 9.22 -16.94
N PRO A 170 -0.88 9.42 -18.08
CA PRO A 170 -1.46 8.31 -18.85
C PRO A 170 -0.48 7.52 -19.74
N LYS A 171 0.84 7.54 -19.48
CA LYS A 171 1.81 6.83 -20.35
C LYS A 171 2.89 5.99 -19.66
N ASP A 172 3.09 6.12 -18.35
CA ASP A 172 4.08 5.30 -17.63
C ASP A 172 3.45 4.69 -16.38
N ILE A 173 2.93 3.47 -16.52
CA ILE A 173 2.44 2.68 -15.38
C ILE A 173 3.66 2.05 -14.71
N PHE A 174 4.17 2.67 -13.65
CA PHE A 174 5.12 2.00 -12.76
C PHE A 174 4.37 1.06 -11.82
N ILE A 175 4.16 -0.18 -12.30
CA ILE A 175 3.95 -1.32 -11.40
C ILE A 175 5.34 -1.66 -10.86
N ALA A 176 5.57 -1.49 -9.56
CA ALA A 176 6.73 -2.06 -8.91
C ALA A 176 6.60 -3.59 -8.97
N ARG A 177 7.12 -4.17 -10.06
CA ARG A 177 7.25 -5.61 -10.25
C ARG A 177 8.29 -6.11 -9.26
N SER A 178 7.92 -7.01 -8.35
CA SER A 178 8.91 -7.89 -7.73
C SER A 178 8.91 -9.20 -8.52
N GLU A 179 10.01 -9.44 -9.23
CA GLU A 179 10.38 -10.79 -9.61
C GLU A 179 10.87 -11.49 -8.34
N SER A 180 10.20 -12.57 -7.99
CA SER A 180 10.61 -13.50 -6.95
C SER A 180 11.87 -14.22 -7.42
N PHE A 181 13.03 -13.86 -6.87
CA PHE A 181 14.15 -14.80 -6.82
C PHE A 181 13.96 -15.70 -5.61
N VAL A 182 13.60 -16.95 -5.90
CA VAL A 182 13.77 -18.07 -4.99
C VAL A 182 15.28 -18.31 -4.88
N GLY A 183 15.81 -18.20 -3.67
CA GLY A 183 17.19 -18.54 -3.30
C GLY A 183 17.23 -18.82 -1.81
#